data_AF-A0A7J6TR35-F1
#
_entry.id   AF-A0A7J6TR35-F1
#
_cell.length_a   1.000
_cell.length_b   1.000
_cell.length_c   1.000
_cell.angle_alpha   90.00
_cell.angle_beta   90.00
_cell.angle_gamma   90.00
#
_symmetry.space_group_name_H-M   'P 1'
#
loop_
_entity.id
_entity.type
_entity.pdbx_description
1 polymer ?
#
loop_
_entity_poly.entity_id
_entity_poly.type
_entity_poly.pdbx_seq_one_letter_code
_entity_poly.pdbx_strand_id
1 'polypeptide(L)'
;GTTYTYLPPQIFKSFTAAVDEACKDGACGGATRKDRTCWVSPGNDTSSFPVFRFTIGGKHRLWHPTFYMYNKANSNTYCYTLEDNHARETVLGASWMQGHDIIFDLEDRRLGWAEADCPQYVERPDPVQGAMPPWMDSTSPSPHHSFMPTLAPAIPAEQVESITKAPPPPASTGFVPLGSSPLSDAGVAAVVVVAGVLILAACCVMCYGWRSRKRGGVYQLGVTQEPYSHRFEDIDDDWSSSTSSEPPHDIEDGDGGGGGRSRELDLLGEGGPSESPGAG
;
A
#
# COMPACT_ATOMS: atom_id res chain seq x y z
N GLY A 1 9.16 13.05 -6.71
CA GLY A 1 8.57 11.86 -6.07
C GLY A 1 8.83 11.91 -4.58
N THR A 2 8.09 11.14 -3.79
CA THR A 2 8.32 10.98 -2.35
C THR A 2 8.84 9.57 -2.06
N THR A 3 9.68 9.43 -1.03
CA THR A 3 10.14 8.11 -0.61
C THR A 3 9.02 7.33 0.09
N TYR A 4 8.31 8.00 1.00
CA TYR A 4 7.30 7.38 1.84
C TYR A 4 5.91 7.51 1.24
N THR A 5 5.03 6.63 1.68
CA THR A 5 3.61 6.69 1.40
C THR A 5 2.92 7.49 2.50
N TYR A 6 2.22 8.56 2.13
CA TYR A 6 1.54 9.44 3.08
C TYR A 6 0.05 9.14 3.05
N LEU A 7 -0.49 8.74 4.19
CA LEU A 7 -1.91 8.39 4.35
C LEU A 7 -2.64 9.47 5.14
N PRO A 8 -3.93 9.72 4.85
CA PRO A 8 -4.77 10.56 5.68
C PRO A 8 -4.77 10.10 7.14
N PRO A 9 -4.89 10.99 8.14
CA PRO A 9 -4.71 10.67 9.55
C PRO A 9 -5.53 9.45 10.03
N GLN A 10 -6.77 9.32 9.57
CA GLN A 10 -7.65 8.22 9.94
C GLN A 10 -7.20 6.88 9.36
N ILE A 11 -6.72 6.88 8.11
CA ILE A 11 -6.23 5.68 7.43
C ILE A 11 -4.90 5.26 8.06
N PHE A 12 -3.97 6.21 8.27
CA PHE A 12 -2.71 5.94 8.95
C PHE A 12 -2.93 5.32 10.33
N LYS A 13 -3.80 5.92 11.16
CA LYS A 13 -4.15 5.40 12.49
C LYS A 13 -4.79 4.01 12.42
N SER A 14 -5.70 3.79 11.47
CA SER A 14 -6.34 2.48 11.28
C SER A 14 -5.34 1.41 10.87
N PHE A 15 -4.40 1.77 9.99
CA PHE A 15 -3.32 0.88 9.57
C PHE A 15 -2.44 0.48 10.75
N THR A 16 -1.91 1.46 11.50
CA THR A 16 -1.01 1.16 12.63
C THR A 16 -1.71 0.34 13.71
N ALA A 17 -2.99 0.63 13.98
CA ALA A 17 -3.78 -0.15 14.93
C ALA A 17 -4.05 -1.59 14.46
N ALA A 18 -4.24 -1.80 13.15
CA ALA A 18 -4.40 -3.15 12.60
C ALA A 18 -3.12 -3.98 12.72
N VAL A 19 -1.94 -3.37 12.51
CA VAL A 19 -0.65 -4.03 12.77
C VAL A 19 -0.50 -4.33 14.26
N ASP A 20 -0.76 -3.34 15.13
CA ASP A 20 -0.66 -3.51 16.58
C ASP A 20 -1.55 -4.66 17.08
N GLU A 21 -2.77 -4.77 16.53
CA GLU A 21 -3.71 -5.86 16.80
C GLU A 21 -3.19 -7.21 16.30
N ALA A 22 -2.73 -7.27 15.04
CA ALA A 22 -2.23 -8.49 14.42
C ALA A 22 -0.97 -9.03 15.13
N CYS A 23 -0.18 -8.15 15.74
CA CYS A 23 1.05 -8.50 16.43
C CYS A 23 0.88 -8.77 17.94
N LYS A 24 -0.35 -8.80 18.45
CA LYS A 24 -0.61 -9.15 19.85
C LYS A 24 -0.11 -10.55 20.19
N ASP A 25 0.19 -10.75 21.47
CA ASP A 25 0.61 -12.04 22.03
C ASP A 25 1.80 -12.69 21.30
N GLY A 26 2.64 -11.87 20.67
CA GLY A 26 3.85 -12.32 19.97
C GLY A 26 3.62 -12.88 18.56
N ALA A 27 2.41 -12.73 18.00
CA ALA A 27 2.06 -13.27 16.68
C ALA A 27 2.95 -12.78 15.53
N CYS A 28 3.58 -11.60 15.67
CA CYS A 28 4.59 -11.10 14.74
C CYS A 28 6.01 -11.57 15.10
N GLY A 29 6.20 -12.87 15.33
CA GLY A 29 7.52 -13.47 15.58
C GLY A 29 8.20 -12.95 16.86
N GLY A 30 7.41 -12.57 17.88
CA GLY A 30 7.94 -11.95 19.10
C GLY A 30 8.40 -10.49 18.94
N ALA A 31 8.06 -9.83 17.82
CA ALA A 31 8.33 -8.41 17.65
C ALA A 31 7.65 -7.55 18.72
N THR A 32 8.35 -6.53 19.19
CA THR A 32 7.86 -5.60 20.23
C THR A 32 7.80 -4.18 19.71
N ARG A 33 6.77 -3.42 20.12
CA ARG A 33 6.59 -2.04 19.69
C ARG A 33 7.66 -1.15 20.32
N LYS A 34 8.41 -0.40 19.49
CA LYS A 34 9.42 0.55 19.96
C LYS A 34 8.84 1.94 20.17
N ASP A 35 8.08 2.40 19.18
CA ASP A 35 7.43 3.70 19.14
C ASP A 35 6.23 3.65 18.18
N ARG A 36 5.69 4.82 17.80
CA ARG A 36 4.51 4.92 16.93
C ARG A 36 4.73 4.32 15.54
N THR A 37 5.95 4.32 15.03
CA THR A 37 6.26 3.93 13.64
C THR A 37 7.20 2.74 13.56
N CYS A 38 7.84 2.33 14.66
CA CYS A 38 8.87 1.30 14.66
C CYS A 38 8.57 0.13 15.61
N TRP A 39 9.10 -1.02 15.22
CA TRP A 39 9.09 -2.29 15.93
C TRP A 39 10.52 -2.79 16.11
N VAL A 40 10.78 -3.52 17.19
CA VAL A 40 11.97 -4.34 17.36
C VAL A 40 11.59 -5.78 17.01
N SER A 41 12.12 -6.31 15.91
CA SER A 41 11.84 -7.67 15.45
C SER A 41 13.04 -8.59 15.70
N PRO A 42 12.89 -9.67 16.51
CA PRO A 42 13.91 -10.69 16.65
C PRO A 42 14.31 -11.28 15.29
N GLY A 43 15.60 -11.57 15.11
CA GLY A 43 16.07 -12.29 13.91
C GLY A 43 16.06 -11.48 12.60
N ASN A 44 15.79 -10.17 12.63
CA ASN A 44 15.71 -9.33 11.43
C ASN A 44 14.68 -9.84 10.40
N ASP A 45 13.57 -10.38 10.88
CA ASP A 45 12.52 -10.93 10.03
C ASP A 45 11.23 -10.10 10.12
N THR A 46 10.59 -9.87 8.97
CA THR A 46 9.28 -9.22 8.84
C THR A 46 8.21 -10.17 8.32
N SER A 47 8.54 -11.43 8.03
CA SER A 47 7.62 -12.43 7.45
C SER A 47 6.36 -12.68 8.29
N SER A 48 6.48 -12.52 9.62
CA SER A 48 5.39 -12.74 10.57
C SER A 48 4.45 -11.53 10.74
N PHE A 49 4.75 -10.40 10.11
CA PHE A 49 3.88 -9.22 10.11
C PHE A 49 2.71 -9.41 9.12
N PRO A 50 1.58 -8.72 9.30
CA PRO A 50 0.40 -8.90 8.46
C PRO A 50 0.63 -8.48 7.01
N VAL A 51 0.09 -9.24 6.06
CA VAL A 51 -0.02 -8.80 4.66
C VAL A 51 -1.30 -7.98 4.51
N PHE A 52 -1.20 -6.80 3.91
CA PHE A 52 -2.36 -5.94 3.69
C PHE A 52 -2.92 -6.09 2.28
N ARG A 53 -4.25 -6.03 2.15
CA ARG A 53 -4.90 -5.93 0.84
C ARG A 53 -5.14 -4.46 0.50
N PHE A 54 -4.47 -3.97 -0.53
CA PHE A 54 -4.66 -2.61 -1.03
C PHE A 54 -5.62 -2.63 -2.23
N THR A 55 -6.64 -1.77 -2.23
CA THR A 55 -7.67 -1.73 -3.29
C THR A 55 -7.78 -0.33 -3.90
N ILE A 56 -7.60 -0.21 -5.22
CA ILE A 56 -7.86 1.02 -5.99
C ILE A 56 -8.67 0.65 -7.23
N GLY A 57 -9.71 1.42 -7.53
CA GLY A 57 -10.55 1.18 -8.70
C GLY A 57 -11.22 -0.20 -8.73
N GLY A 58 -11.46 -0.80 -7.57
CA GLY A 58 -12.03 -2.16 -7.44
C GLY A 58 -11.03 -3.30 -7.72
N LYS A 59 -9.79 -3.00 -8.08
CA LYS A 59 -8.70 -3.97 -8.21
C LYS A 59 -7.88 -3.99 -6.93
N HIS A 60 -7.39 -5.16 -6.54
CA HIS A 60 -6.62 -5.31 -5.32
C HIS A 60 -5.28 -6.02 -5.53
N ARG A 61 -4.33 -5.70 -4.65
CA ARG A 61 -3.01 -6.33 -4.55
C ARG A 61 -2.64 -6.54 -3.10
N LEU A 62 -1.75 -7.49 -2.88
CA LEU A 62 -1.16 -7.75 -1.57
C LEU A 62 0.01 -6.80 -1.35
N TRP A 63 0.11 -6.25 -0.16
CA TRP A 63 1.18 -5.37 0.26
C TRP A 63 1.90 -6.02 1.44
N HIS A 64 3.04 -6.62 1.13
CA HIS A 64 3.83 -7.41 2.07
C HIS A 64 4.61 -6.53 3.05
N PRO A 65 4.91 -7.04 4.26
CA PRO A 65 5.73 -6.34 5.27
C PRO A 65 7.04 -5.77 4.74
N THR A 66 7.70 -6.50 3.84
CA THR A 66 8.96 -6.08 3.21
C THR A 66 8.84 -4.78 2.42
N PHE A 67 7.62 -4.38 2.00
CA PHE A 67 7.39 -3.15 1.23
C PHE A 67 6.89 -1.99 2.10
N TYR A 68 6.12 -2.26 3.14
CA TYR A 68 5.63 -1.22 4.06
C TYR A 68 6.51 -1.00 5.30
N MET A 69 7.58 -1.79 5.47
CA MET A 69 8.58 -1.63 6.53
C MET A 69 9.99 -1.57 5.95
N TYR A 70 10.86 -0.81 6.59
CA TYR A 70 12.29 -0.78 6.27
C TYR A 70 13.13 -1.06 7.51
N ASN A 71 14.27 -1.72 7.30
CA ASN A 71 15.25 -1.95 8.36
C ASN A 71 16.01 -0.65 8.66
N LYS A 72 16.00 -0.21 9.92
CA LYS A 72 16.72 1.00 10.35
C LYS A 72 18.16 0.64 10.68
N ALA A 73 19.08 1.03 9.80
CA ALA A 73 20.53 1.00 10.02
C ALA A 73 21.10 -0.39 10.40
N ASN A 74 20.68 -1.45 9.69
CA ASN A 74 21.11 -2.83 9.92
C ASN A 74 20.90 -3.29 11.37
N SER A 75 19.84 -2.80 12.01
CA SER A 75 19.48 -3.17 13.38
C SER A 75 18.24 -4.04 13.38
N ASN A 76 17.91 -4.63 14.52
CA ASN A 76 16.64 -5.34 14.71
C ASN A 76 15.43 -4.39 14.76
N THR A 77 15.56 -3.14 14.33
CA THR A 77 14.47 -2.15 14.30
C THR A 77 13.89 -2.03 12.89
N TYR A 78 12.60 -2.29 12.75
CA TYR A 78 11.85 -2.10 11.52
C TYR A 78 10.84 -0.97 11.69
N CYS A 79 10.90 0.02 10.82
CA CYS A 79 10.01 1.18 10.86
C CYS A 79 9.10 1.18 9.63
N TYR A 80 7.87 1.67 9.80
CA TYR A 80 6.96 1.81 8.67
C TYR A 80 7.53 2.79 7.64
N THR A 81 7.30 2.52 6.37
CA THR A 81 7.53 3.43 5.23
C THR A 81 6.29 4.30 4.92
N LEU A 82 5.46 4.47 5.95
CA LEU A 82 4.17 5.14 5.96
C LEU A 82 4.20 6.30 6.95
N GLU A 83 3.60 7.42 6.58
CA GLU A 83 3.45 8.59 7.45
C GLU A 83 2.04 9.19 7.39
N ASP A 84 1.70 9.94 8.44
CA ASP A 84 0.48 10.75 8.48
C ASP A 84 0.65 11.97 7.57
N ASN A 85 -0.22 12.10 6.57
CA ASN A 85 -0.17 13.20 5.61
C ASN A 85 -0.70 14.53 6.18
N HIS A 86 -1.38 14.50 7.34
CA HIS A 86 -2.10 15.64 7.93
C HIS A 86 -3.10 16.32 6.97
N ALA A 87 -3.45 15.62 5.89
CA ALA A 87 -4.31 16.06 4.80
C ALA A 87 -5.30 14.95 4.43
N ARG A 88 -6.20 15.21 3.48
CA ARG A 88 -7.23 14.24 3.07
C ARG A 88 -6.77 13.34 1.93
N GLU A 89 -5.73 13.76 1.24
CA GLU A 89 -5.15 13.11 0.09
C GLU A 89 -4.22 11.98 0.53
N THR A 90 -4.13 10.95 -0.30
CA THR A 90 -3.12 9.89 -0.18
C THR A 90 -2.02 10.16 -1.20
N VAL A 91 -0.76 10.08 -0.77
CA VAL A 91 0.40 10.14 -1.66
C VAL A 91 1.06 8.77 -1.65
N LEU A 92 0.97 8.05 -2.78
CA LEU A 92 1.64 6.76 -2.96
C LEU A 92 3.10 7.02 -3.36
N GLY A 93 4.01 6.83 -2.41
CA GLY A 93 5.44 7.07 -2.63
C GLY A 93 6.16 5.85 -3.19
N ALA A 94 7.48 5.97 -3.27
CA ALA A 94 8.35 4.88 -3.71
C ALA A 94 8.15 3.61 -2.88
N SER A 95 7.84 3.72 -1.59
CA SER A 95 7.58 2.55 -0.74
C SER A 95 6.36 1.72 -1.13
N TRP A 96 5.31 2.36 -1.69
CA TRP A 96 4.16 1.63 -2.22
C TRP A 96 4.47 1.06 -3.61
N MET A 97 5.26 1.77 -4.41
CA MET A 97 5.68 1.31 -5.73
C MET A 97 6.64 0.10 -5.67
N GLN A 98 7.31 -0.13 -4.54
CA GLN A 98 8.13 -1.33 -4.34
C GLN A 98 7.26 -2.59 -4.43
N GLY A 99 7.77 -3.60 -5.14
CA GLY A 99 7.03 -4.84 -5.41
C GLY A 99 5.91 -4.68 -6.45
N HIS A 100 5.83 -3.55 -7.15
CA HIS A 100 4.81 -3.30 -8.16
C HIS A 100 5.41 -2.75 -9.45
N ASP A 101 4.94 -3.27 -10.58
CA ASP A 101 5.15 -2.65 -11.89
C ASP A 101 4.07 -1.62 -12.11
N ILE A 102 4.45 -0.35 -12.18
CA ILE A 102 3.52 0.78 -12.31
C ILE A 102 3.56 1.29 -13.74
N ILE A 103 2.40 1.25 -14.42
CA ILE A 103 2.25 1.65 -15.81
C ILE A 103 1.43 2.94 -15.86
N PHE A 104 2.03 4.00 -16.37
CA PHE A 104 1.37 5.27 -16.62
C PHE A 104 0.92 5.33 -18.08
N ASP A 105 -0.34 4.97 -18.32
CA ASP A 105 -0.96 5.08 -19.63
C ASP A 105 -1.50 6.51 -19.79
N LEU A 106 -0.65 7.38 -20.33
CA LEU A 106 -0.96 8.81 -20.48
C LEU A 106 -2.00 9.07 -21.57
N GLU A 107 -2.06 8.20 -22.58
CA GLU A 107 -2.98 8.32 -23.71
C GLU A 107 -4.42 8.06 -23.25
N ASP A 108 -4.64 6.94 -22.57
CA ASP A 108 -5.97 6.60 -22.03
C ASP A 108 -6.25 7.23 -20.66
N ARG A 109 -5.26 7.93 -20.07
CA ARG A 109 -5.31 8.54 -18.73
C ARG A 109 -5.61 7.50 -17.64
N ARG A 110 -4.91 6.37 -17.69
CA ARG A 110 -5.08 5.24 -16.77
C ARG A 110 -3.78 4.96 -16.02
N LEU A 111 -3.95 4.40 -14.83
CA LEU A 111 -2.86 3.85 -14.04
C LEU A 111 -3.04 2.34 -13.98
N GLY A 112 -2.09 1.62 -14.55
CA GLY A 112 -1.96 0.18 -14.41
C GLY A 112 -1.01 -0.18 -13.28
N TRP A 113 -1.28 -1.30 -12.62
CA TRP A 113 -0.29 -1.93 -11.76
C TRP A 113 -0.31 -3.44 -11.87
N ALA A 114 0.85 -4.06 -11.67
CA ALA A 114 1.02 -5.49 -11.51
C ALA A 114 1.96 -5.78 -10.33
N GLU A 115 1.97 -7.02 -9.83
CA GLU A 115 2.98 -7.45 -8.88
C GLU A 115 4.30 -7.64 -9.64
N ALA A 116 5.38 -7.09 -9.11
CA ALA A 116 6.69 -7.18 -9.73
C ALA A 116 7.52 -8.29 -9.09
N ASP A 117 8.13 -9.14 -9.91
CA ASP A 117 9.14 -10.11 -9.46
C ASP A 117 10.52 -9.45 -9.45
N CYS A 118 10.76 -8.63 -8.42
CA CYS A 118 12.03 -7.94 -8.24
C CYS A 118 12.93 -8.72 -7.28
N PRO A 119 14.07 -9.28 -7.74
CA PRO A 119 15.04 -9.89 -6.83
C PRO A 119 15.60 -8.85 -5.85
N GLN A 120 15.65 -9.20 -4.58
CA GLN A 120 16.26 -8.36 -3.54
C GLN A 120 17.75 -8.63 -3.45
N TYR A 121 18.57 -7.61 -3.68
CA TYR A 121 20.02 -7.69 -3.60
C TYR A 121 20.51 -6.97 -2.34
N VAL A 122 21.05 -7.73 -1.39
CA VAL A 122 21.77 -7.17 -0.22
C VAL A 122 23.13 -6.65 -0.64
N GLU A 123 23.81 -7.43 -1.49
CA GLU A 123 25.05 -7.04 -2.13
C GLU A 123 24.76 -6.74 -3.59
N ARG A 124 25.25 -5.61 -4.08
CA ARG A 124 25.14 -5.26 -5.49
C ARG A 124 25.84 -6.35 -6.29
N PRO A 125 25.15 -7.05 -7.22
CA PRO A 125 25.80 -8.00 -8.09
C PRO A 125 26.93 -7.32 -8.86
N ASP A 126 28.03 -8.04 -9.08
CA ASP A 126 29.08 -7.56 -9.96
C ASP A 126 28.46 -7.21 -11.33
N PRO A 127 28.84 -6.08 -11.94
CA PRO A 127 28.42 -5.76 -13.28
C PRO A 127 28.74 -6.95 -14.18
N VAL A 128 27.74 -7.51 -14.87
CA VAL A 128 27.96 -8.62 -15.79
C VAL A 128 28.93 -8.13 -16.87
N GLN A 129 30.17 -8.62 -16.83
CA GLN A 129 31.22 -8.17 -17.74
C GLN A 129 30.84 -8.57 -19.17
N GLY A 130 30.59 -7.58 -20.03
CA GLY A 130 30.32 -7.79 -21.46
C GLY A 130 28.86 -8.05 -21.84
N ALA A 131 27.92 -8.16 -20.89
CA ALA A 131 26.50 -8.20 -21.20
C ALA A 131 25.94 -6.78 -21.11
N MET A 132 25.72 -6.13 -22.25
CA MET A 132 24.79 -5.01 -22.28
C MET A 132 23.42 -5.55 -21.89
N PRO A 133 22.65 -4.85 -21.05
CA PRO A 133 21.31 -5.32 -20.72
C PRO A 133 20.47 -5.41 -22.00
N PRO A 134 19.54 -6.37 -22.11
CA PRO A 134 18.82 -6.65 -23.36
C PRO A 134 18.02 -5.46 -23.93
N TRP A 135 17.76 -4.42 -23.12
CA TRP A 135 17.14 -3.17 -23.58
C TRP A 135 18.11 -2.20 -24.29
N MET A 136 19.42 -2.49 -24.31
CA MET A 136 20.43 -1.70 -25.03
C MET A 136 20.65 -2.16 -26.47
N ASP A 137 19.91 -3.15 -26.97
CA ASP A 137 19.89 -3.48 -28.40
C ASP A 137 19.12 -2.38 -29.18
N SER A 138 19.77 -1.23 -29.33
CA SER A 138 19.28 -0.02 -30.01
C SER A 138 19.33 -0.15 -31.53
N THR A 139 18.72 -1.21 -32.07
CA THR A 139 18.35 -1.25 -33.49
C THR A 139 16.90 -0.84 -33.73
N SER A 140 16.11 -0.56 -32.69
CA SER A 140 14.80 0.06 -32.84
C SER A 140 14.96 1.56 -33.11
N PRO A 141 14.57 2.08 -34.30
CA PRO A 141 14.66 3.50 -34.62
C PRO A 141 13.69 4.27 -33.72
N SER A 142 14.22 4.85 -32.65
CA SER A 142 13.46 5.70 -31.74
C SER A 142 12.95 6.93 -32.51
N PRO A 143 11.63 7.20 -32.54
CA PRO A 143 11.11 8.45 -33.10
C PRO A 143 11.48 9.57 -32.12
N HIS A 144 12.64 10.17 -32.33
CA HIS A 144 13.02 11.42 -31.69
C HIS A 144 12.10 12.54 -32.18
N HIS A 145 10.87 12.59 -31.66
CA HIS A 145 10.13 13.84 -31.62
C HIS A 145 10.86 14.73 -30.61
N SER A 146 11.64 15.66 -31.16
CA SER A 146 12.22 16.80 -30.45
C SER A 146 11.10 17.64 -29.81
N PHE A 147 10.64 17.23 -28.64
CA PHE A 147 9.84 18.09 -27.76
C PHE A 147 10.80 19.11 -27.15
N MET A 148 11.03 20.21 -27.87
CA MET A 148 11.52 21.43 -27.27
C MET A 148 10.48 21.89 -26.23
N PRO A 149 10.82 22.05 -24.94
CA PRO A 149 9.91 22.64 -23.99
C PRO A 149 9.73 24.12 -24.36
N THR A 150 8.58 24.46 -24.93
CA THR A 150 8.13 25.85 -25.02
C THR A 150 8.08 26.41 -23.60
N LEU A 151 8.93 27.41 -23.33
CA LEU A 151 8.96 28.15 -22.07
C LEU A 151 7.53 28.55 -21.68
N ALA A 152 7.05 28.01 -20.57
CA ALA A 152 5.76 28.40 -20.00
C ALA A 152 5.80 29.91 -19.70
N PRO A 153 4.77 30.68 -20.10
CA PRO A 153 4.70 32.10 -19.77
C PRO A 153 4.72 32.29 -18.25
N ALA A 154 5.61 33.17 -17.80
CA ALA A 154 5.75 33.52 -16.39
C ALA A 154 4.42 34.03 -15.83
N ILE A 155 3.95 33.40 -14.75
CA ILE A 155 2.77 33.84 -14.00
C ILE A 155 3.11 35.19 -13.34
N PRO A 156 2.34 36.27 -13.59
CA PRO A 156 2.54 37.56 -12.93
C PRO A 156 2.41 37.45 -11.41
N ALA A 157 3.32 38.08 -10.68
CA ALA A 157 3.46 38.02 -9.22
C ALA A 157 2.33 38.71 -8.41
N GLU A 158 1.17 39.00 -9.01
CA GLU A 158 0.15 39.89 -8.43
C GLU A 158 -1.00 39.16 -7.70
N GLN A 159 -0.96 37.83 -7.57
CA GLN A 159 -2.05 37.04 -6.97
C GLN A 159 -1.74 36.48 -5.56
N VAL A 160 -0.62 36.86 -4.94
CA VAL A 160 -0.17 36.29 -3.64
C VAL A 160 -0.69 37.06 -2.42
N GLU A 161 -1.32 38.23 -2.57
CA GLU A 161 -1.63 39.11 -1.43
C GLU A 161 -3.04 39.00 -0.81
N SER A 162 -3.86 38.00 -1.15
CA SER A 162 -5.26 37.92 -0.67
C SER A 162 -5.59 36.77 0.30
N ILE A 163 -4.59 36.11 0.90
CA ILE A 163 -4.84 35.00 1.85
C ILE A 163 -4.23 35.27 3.22
N THR A 164 -4.44 36.46 3.78
CA THR A 164 -4.14 36.74 5.20
C THR A 164 -5.20 37.65 5.81
N LYS A 165 -6.40 37.12 6.07
CA LYS A 165 -7.29 37.75 7.05
C LYS A 165 -8.06 36.70 7.85
N ALA A 166 -7.53 36.38 9.02
CA ALA A 166 -8.22 35.57 10.02
C ALA A 166 -9.48 36.32 10.50
N PRO A 167 -10.64 35.64 10.62
CA PRO A 167 -11.82 36.23 11.23
C PRO A 167 -11.62 36.44 12.74
N PRO A 168 -12.14 37.54 13.32
CA PRO A 168 -12.06 37.80 14.76
C PRO A 168 -12.89 36.77 15.55
N PRO A 169 -12.50 36.47 16.80
CA PRO A 169 -13.25 35.55 17.66
C PRO A 169 -14.65 36.11 17.97
N PRO A 170 -15.70 35.26 18.05
CA PRO A 170 -17.02 35.70 18.43
C PRO A 170 -17.02 36.22 19.88
N ALA A 171 -17.65 37.38 20.07
CA ALA A 171 -17.84 38.01 21.36
C ALA A 171 -18.61 37.11 22.32
N SER A 172 -18.11 37.02 23.55
CA SER A 172 -18.74 36.33 24.67
C SER A 172 -20.08 36.99 25.01
N THR A 173 -21.19 36.35 24.68
CA THR A 173 -22.53 36.77 25.12
C THR A 173 -22.72 36.42 26.59
N GLY A 174 -23.02 37.45 27.38
CA GLY A 174 -23.20 37.39 28.82
C GLY A 174 -24.26 36.40 29.28
N PHE A 175 -23.94 35.72 30.37
CA PHE A 175 -24.80 34.80 31.09
C PHE A 175 -25.78 35.63 31.94
N VAL A 176 -27.07 35.50 31.69
CA VAL A 176 -28.14 36.11 32.51
C VAL A 176 -28.47 35.12 33.65
N PRO A 177 -28.40 35.51 34.94
CA PRO A 177 -28.82 34.63 36.02
C PRO A 177 -30.35 34.55 36.03
N LEU A 178 -30.88 33.35 35.78
CA LEU A 178 -32.30 33.04 35.89
C LEU A 178 -32.64 32.82 37.37
N GLY A 179 -33.50 33.68 37.92
CA GLY A 179 -33.96 33.59 39.30
C GLY A 179 -34.74 32.31 39.56
N SER A 180 -34.34 31.58 40.61
CA SER A 180 -35.05 30.41 41.11
C SER A 180 -36.18 30.84 42.05
N SER A 181 -37.41 30.48 41.71
CA SER A 181 -38.52 30.45 42.66
C SER A 181 -38.47 29.15 43.48
N PRO A 182 -38.86 29.16 44.77
CA PRO A 182 -38.92 27.94 45.57
C PRO A 182 -40.09 27.06 45.11
N LEU A 183 -39.77 25.93 44.48
CA LEU A 183 -40.73 24.84 44.26
C LEU A 183 -40.94 24.09 45.58
N SER A 184 -42.20 23.92 45.97
CA SER A 184 -42.64 23.10 47.09
C SER A 184 -42.11 21.65 46.99
N ASP A 185 -41.67 21.10 48.13
CA ASP A 185 -41.00 19.79 48.29
C ASP A 185 -41.73 18.56 47.72
N ALA A 186 -43.02 18.67 47.35
CA ALA A 186 -43.76 17.57 46.73
C ALA A 186 -43.49 17.42 45.21
N GLY A 187 -42.98 18.45 44.53
CA GLY A 187 -42.75 18.44 43.08
C GLY A 187 -41.37 17.90 42.66
N VAL A 188 -40.38 17.97 43.54
CA VAL A 188 -38.97 17.66 43.23
C VAL A 188 -38.77 16.15 43.02
N ALA A 189 -39.44 15.32 43.80
CA ALA A 189 -39.34 13.86 43.67
C ALA A 189 -39.86 13.37 42.31
N ALA A 190 -40.98 13.91 41.82
CA ALA A 190 -41.55 13.54 40.54
C ALA A 190 -40.65 13.96 39.37
N VAL A 191 -40.06 15.16 39.43
CA VAL A 191 -39.14 15.67 38.38
C VAL A 191 -37.84 14.86 38.32
N VAL A 192 -37.29 14.45 39.47
CA VAL A 192 -36.06 13.62 39.52
C VAL A 192 -36.30 12.23 38.93
N VAL A 193 -37.45 11.61 39.19
CA VAL A 193 -37.78 10.29 38.62
C VAL A 193 -37.97 10.39 37.10
N VAL A 194 -38.70 11.39 36.60
CA VAL A 194 -38.90 11.57 35.16
C VAL A 194 -37.58 11.88 34.45
N ALA A 195 -36.75 12.75 35.02
CA ALA A 195 -35.43 13.06 34.48
C ALA A 195 -34.52 11.82 34.46
N GLY A 196 -34.52 11.01 35.53
CA GLY A 196 -33.76 9.76 35.59
C GLY A 196 -34.17 8.74 34.53
N VAL A 197 -35.48 8.56 34.29
CA VAL A 197 -35.99 7.67 33.24
C VAL A 197 -35.62 8.17 31.85
N LEU A 198 -35.72 9.48 31.59
CA LEU A 198 -35.33 10.07 30.31
C LEU A 198 -33.83 9.94 30.03
N ILE A 199 -32.98 10.15 31.04
CA ILE A 199 -31.53 9.96 30.92
C ILE A 199 -31.20 8.49 30.62
N LEU A 200 -31.82 7.55 31.34
CA LEU A 200 -31.59 6.13 31.12
C LEU A 200 -32.05 5.69 29.72
N ALA A 201 -33.20 6.18 29.25
CA ALA A 201 -33.69 5.93 27.89
C ALA A 201 -32.74 6.52 26.83
N ALA A 202 -32.25 7.74 27.02
CA ALA A 202 -31.27 8.36 26.12
C ALA A 202 -29.94 7.60 26.09
N CYS A 203 -29.45 7.15 27.25
CA CYS A 203 -28.29 6.27 27.35
C CYS A 203 -28.51 4.95 26.60
N CYS A 204 -29.68 4.31 26.76
CA CYS A 204 -30.02 3.09 26.03
C CYS A 204 -30.04 3.32 24.52
N VAL A 205 -30.65 4.40 24.03
CA VAL A 205 -30.69 4.74 22.59
C VAL A 205 -29.28 5.04 22.06
N MET A 206 -28.45 5.76 22.83
CA MET A 206 -27.06 6.02 22.43
C MET A 206 -26.23 4.73 22.42
N CYS A 207 -26.35 3.86 23.42
CA CYS A 207 -25.64 2.57 23.43
C CYS A 207 -26.10 1.65 22.29
N TYR A 208 -27.40 1.57 22.02
CA TYR A 208 -27.94 0.80 20.89
C TYR A 208 -27.52 1.39 19.54
N GLY A 209 -27.60 2.71 19.37
CA GLY A 209 -27.18 3.41 18.18
C GLY A 209 -25.68 3.28 17.93
N TRP A 210 -24.86 3.34 18.98
CA TRP A 210 -23.40 3.19 18.88
C TRP A 210 -23.00 1.75 18.56
N ARG A 211 -23.70 0.76 19.12
CA ARG A 211 -23.55 -0.65 18.76
C ARG A 211 -23.98 -0.92 17.31
N SER A 212 -25.02 -0.25 16.83
CA SER A 212 -25.49 -0.36 15.44
C SER A 212 -24.53 0.34 14.46
N ARG A 213 -23.96 1.51 14.82
CA ARG A 213 -22.98 2.23 14.00
C ARG A 213 -21.68 1.46 13.79
N LYS A 214 -21.25 0.65 14.76
CA LYS A 214 -20.10 -0.25 14.59
C LYS A 214 -20.31 -1.38 13.57
N ARG A 215 -21.53 -1.59 13.05
CA ARG A 215 -21.80 -2.59 12.00
C ARG A 215 -21.92 -2.01 10.58
N GLY A 216 -21.98 -0.68 10.41
CA GLY A 216 -22.33 -0.06 9.12
C GLY A 216 -21.22 0.72 8.39
N GLY A 217 -20.02 0.80 8.95
CA GLY A 217 -18.91 1.58 8.38
C GLY A 217 -17.67 0.72 8.23
N VAL A 218 -17.75 -0.32 7.42
CA VAL A 218 -16.63 -1.20 7.14
C VAL A 218 -15.80 -0.55 6.03
N TYR A 219 -14.84 0.28 6.41
CA TYR A 219 -13.59 0.30 5.65
C TYR A 219 -12.95 -1.07 5.94
N GLN A 220 -13.23 -2.07 5.09
CA GLN A 220 -12.61 -3.39 5.18
C GLN A 220 -11.13 -3.18 4.86
N LEU A 221 -10.32 -2.83 5.86
CA LEU A 221 -8.95 -3.34 5.88
C LEU A 221 -9.10 -4.82 6.28
N GLY A 222 -9.48 -5.64 5.31
CA GLY A 222 -9.57 -7.08 5.51
C GLY A 222 -8.17 -7.62 5.69
N VAL A 223 -7.76 -7.85 6.94
CA VAL A 223 -6.57 -8.62 7.26
C VAL A 223 -6.94 -10.09 7.06
N THR A 224 -6.88 -10.55 5.81
CA THR A 224 -6.96 -11.98 5.50
C THR A 224 -5.56 -12.55 5.63
N GLN A 225 -5.25 -13.15 6.77
CA GLN A 225 -4.05 -13.95 6.96
C GLN A 225 -4.30 -15.31 6.30
N GLU A 226 -4.11 -15.40 4.98
CA GLU A 226 -4.07 -16.69 4.30
C GLU A 226 -2.66 -17.27 4.40
N PRO A 227 -2.49 -18.54 4.80
CA PRO A 227 -1.20 -19.20 4.73
C PRO A 227 -0.79 -19.33 3.27
N TYR A 228 0.31 -18.66 2.91
CA TYR A 228 0.90 -18.71 1.58
C TYR A 228 1.39 -20.13 1.28
N SER A 229 0.58 -20.92 0.60
CA SER A 229 1.03 -22.13 -0.10
C SER A 229 1.23 -21.77 -1.56
N HIS A 230 2.42 -22.01 -2.10
CA HIS A 230 2.69 -21.97 -3.54
C HIS A 230 1.68 -22.86 -4.29
N ARG A 231 0.62 -22.26 -4.84
CA ARG A 231 -0.21 -22.88 -5.87
C ARG A 231 -0.39 -21.83 -6.96
N PHE A 232 0.55 -21.87 -7.88
CA PHE A 232 0.67 -21.02 -9.05
C PHE A 232 0.05 -21.77 -10.23
N GLU A 233 -1.27 -21.90 -10.24
CA GLU A 233 -2.01 -22.33 -11.42
C GLU A 233 -3.27 -21.44 -11.49
N ASP A 234 -3.52 -20.88 -12.67
CA ASP A 234 -4.75 -20.21 -13.11
C ASP A 234 -4.91 -18.72 -12.74
N ILE A 235 -4.12 -17.85 -13.39
CA ILE A 235 -4.65 -16.55 -13.85
C ILE A 235 -4.48 -16.51 -15.36
N ASP A 236 -5.58 -16.87 -16.03
CA ASP A 236 -5.70 -16.92 -17.48
C ASP A 236 -5.38 -15.57 -18.15
N ASP A 237 -4.62 -15.71 -19.22
CA ASP A 237 -4.41 -14.78 -20.32
C ASP A 237 -5.74 -14.34 -20.95
N ASP A 238 -6.19 -13.11 -20.71
CA ASP A 238 -7.30 -12.52 -21.47
C ASP A 238 -7.05 -11.05 -21.85
N TRP A 239 -5.78 -10.69 -22.07
CA TRP A 239 -5.38 -9.37 -22.56
C TRP A 239 -4.82 -9.39 -23.99
N SER A 240 -5.19 -10.35 -24.84
CA SER A 240 -4.73 -10.33 -26.24
C SER A 240 -5.75 -10.82 -27.25
N SER A 241 -6.63 -9.92 -27.70
CA SER A 241 -7.04 -9.91 -29.11
C SER A 241 -7.74 -8.60 -29.48
N SER A 242 -6.96 -7.58 -29.80
CA SER A 242 -7.35 -6.60 -30.81
C SER A 242 -6.40 -6.76 -31.99
N THR A 243 -6.81 -7.62 -32.92
CA THR A 243 -6.20 -7.82 -34.23
C THR A 243 -6.28 -6.52 -35.02
N SER A 244 -5.16 -5.81 -35.21
CA SER A 244 -5.04 -4.82 -36.27
C SER A 244 -4.69 -5.55 -37.57
N SER A 245 -5.63 -5.49 -38.51
CA SER A 245 -5.44 -5.92 -39.89
C SER A 245 -4.48 -4.98 -40.61
N GLU A 246 -3.23 -5.39 -40.78
CA GLU A 246 -2.31 -4.84 -41.79
C GLU A 246 -2.24 -5.79 -42.99
N PRO A 247 -2.19 -5.28 -44.23
CA PRO A 247 -2.07 -6.09 -45.44
C PRO A 247 -0.64 -6.62 -45.63
N PRO A 248 -0.47 -7.78 -46.28
CA PRO A 248 0.83 -8.41 -46.46
C PRO A 248 1.67 -7.64 -47.48
N HIS A 249 2.92 -7.34 -47.11
CA HIS A 249 3.97 -7.01 -48.06
C HIS A 249 4.58 -8.31 -48.57
N ASP A 250 4.48 -8.50 -49.89
CA ASP A 250 5.15 -9.55 -50.64
C ASP A 250 6.67 -9.40 -50.48
N ILE A 251 7.31 -10.40 -49.86
CA ILE A 251 8.76 -10.58 -49.90
C ILE A 251 9.02 -11.89 -50.63
N GLU A 252 9.72 -11.75 -51.73
CA GLU A 252 10.10 -12.78 -52.70
C GLU A 252 10.87 -13.94 -52.07
N ASP A 253 10.60 -15.11 -52.64
CA ASP A 253 11.18 -16.41 -52.34
C ASP A 253 12.71 -16.43 -52.42
N GLY A 254 13.34 -16.88 -51.34
CA GLY A 254 14.76 -17.24 -51.27
C GLY A 254 14.91 -18.73 -50.93
N ASP A 255 14.96 -19.54 -51.97
CA ASP A 255 15.22 -20.99 -51.98
C ASP A 255 16.60 -21.32 -51.38
N GLY A 256 16.68 -22.35 -50.53
CA GLY A 256 17.93 -22.68 -49.81
C GLY A 256 17.80 -23.89 -48.89
N GLY A 257 17.67 -25.08 -49.47
CA GLY A 257 17.61 -26.36 -48.76
C GLY A 257 18.92 -26.82 -48.08
N GLY A 258 18.76 -27.71 -47.11
CA GLY A 258 19.80 -28.51 -46.44
C GLY A 258 19.48 -28.63 -44.94
N GLY A 259 19.12 -29.76 -44.34
CA GLY A 259 19.56 -31.13 -44.59
C GLY A 259 20.61 -31.53 -43.54
N GLY A 260 20.18 -32.08 -42.40
CA GLY A 260 21.07 -32.73 -41.41
C GLY A 260 20.49 -32.70 -39.99
N ARG A 261 19.84 -33.76 -39.49
CA ARG A 261 20.40 -34.94 -38.77
C ARG A 261 21.19 -34.63 -37.48
N SER A 262 20.57 -35.07 -36.38
CA SER A 262 21.14 -35.89 -35.29
C SER A 262 21.96 -35.23 -34.17
N ARG A 263 21.56 -35.65 -32.94
CA ARG A 263 22.26 -35.84 -31.65
C ARG A 263 21.59 -35.01 -30.56
N GLU A 264 20.72 -35.55 -29.71
CA GLU A 264 20.91 -36.66 -28.76
C GLU A 264 22.26 -36.55 -28.05
N LEU A 265 22.22 -35.95 -26.86
CA LEU A 265 23.29 -35.93 -25.88
C LEU A 265 22.64 -36.11 -24.51
N ASP A 266 22.33 -37.37 -24.23
CA ASP A 266 22.29 -37.89 -22.88
C ASP A 266 23.70 -37.78 -22.27
N LEU A 267 23.80 -37.13 -21.12
CA LEU A 267 24.90 -37.36 -20.20
C LEU A 267 24.32 -37.68 -18.82
N LEU A 268 24.22 -38.98 -18.60
CA LEU A 268 24.17 -39.61 -17.29
C LEU A 268 25.42 -39.23 -16.49
N GLY A 269 25.21 -38.92 -15.22
CA GLY A 269 26.25 -38.78 -14.20
C GLY A 269 25.72 -39.22 -12.85
N GLU A 270 25.60 -40.54 -12.67
CA GLU A 270 25.45 -41.17 -11.37
C GLU A 270 26.71 -40.96 -10.51
N GLY A 271 26.54 -40.80 -9.20
CA GLY A 271 27.66 -40.65 -8.28
C GLY A 271 27.27 -40.57 -6.81
N GLY A 272 26.60 -41.60 -6.30
CA GLY A 272 26.86 -42.29 -5.01
C GLY A 272 26.83 -41.51 -3.66
N PRO A 273 26.24 -42.12 -2.60
CA PRO A 273 26.17 -41.52 -1.26
C PRO A 273 27.43 -41.82 -0.44
N SER A 274 27.78 -40.92 0.48
CA SER A 274 28.73 -41.23 1.57
C SER A 274 28.12 -40.93 2.94
N GLU A 275 27.92 -42.03 3.65
CA GLU A 275 27.69 -42.23 5.08
C GLU A 275 28.18 -41.16 6.07
N SER A 276 27.28 -40.81 7.00
CA SER A 276 27.53 -40.52 8.44
C SER A 276 28.33 -41.66 9.11
N PRO A 277 29.01 -41.52 10.29
CA PRO A 277 28.37 -41.01 11.52
C PRO A 277 29.24 -40.42 12.65
N GLY A 278 28.55 -39.80 13.62
CA GLY A 278 28.89 -39.76 15.05
C GLY A 278 29.98 -38.77 15.46
N ALA A 279 30.14 -38.34 16.70
CA ALA A 279 29.39 -38.44 17.95
C ALA A 279 30.12 -37.48 18.91
N GLY A 280 29.44 -36.91 19.91
CA GLY A 280 30.07 -36.09 20.96
C GLY A 280 29.13 -35.06 21.54
#